data_AF-A0A1D7X6X1-F1
#
_entry.id   AF-A0A1D7X6X1-F1
#
_cell.length_a   1.000
_cell.length_b   1.000
_cell.length_c   1.000
_cell.angle_alpha   90.00
_cell.angle_beta   90.00
_cell.angle_gamma   90.00
#
_symmetry.space_group_name_H-M   'P 1'
#
loop_
_entity.id
_entity.type
_entity.pdbx_description
1 polymer ?
#
loop_
_entity_poly.entity_id
_entity_poly.type
_entity_poly.pdbx_seq_one_letter_code
_entity_poly.pdbx_strand_id
1 'polypeptide(L)'
;MYDLRVVVEEIRGFCDLPMHPGDYFEVRGGRIYIPAGKYMCLWALQSLMPMLPVKQRQINETNDWIPHTHRIVCPDPNGLVIFRIDRLDPGQGESQGKEGRLESPAGDSAAPIPPRLLVNEKICSGCRACELACSLYHEDAFAPELARLWVEKDEPEGLDRPHVCRQCGNAACVKACPEGALSRDARTRAVILDRARCTGCGSCARACPFQALRLHPRESYPLTCDLCGGDPRCVQRCATGALRFGRAGDR
;
A
#
# COMPACT_ATOMS: atom_id res chain seq x y z
N MET A 1 8.96 -5.17 -34.41
CA MET A 1 8.57 -5.35 -33.00
C MET A 1 8.54 -3.97 -32.38
N TYR A 2 7.47 -3.56 -31.72
CA TYR A 2 7.41 -2.25 -31.07
C TYR A 2 8.34 -2.22 -29.86
N ASP A 3 8.96 -1.07 -29.62
CA ASP A 3 9.57 -0.80 -28.32
C ASP A 3 8.47 -0.38 -27.35
N LEU A 4 8.61 -0.74 -26.08
CA LEU A 4 7.62 -0.40 -25.05
C LEU A 4 8.24 0.51 -24.00
N ARG A 5 7.41 1.40 -23.45
CA ARG A 5 7.67 2.05 -22.17
C ARG A 5 6.59 1.62 -21.18
N VAL A 6 7.03 1.08 -20.06
CA VAL A 6 6.15 0.71 -18.94
C VAL A 6 6.36 1.73 -17.83
N VAL A 7 5.31 2.49 -17.51
CA VAL A 7 5.35 3.59 -16.53
C VAL A 7 4.50 3.21 -15.32
N VAL A 8 4.98 3.52 -14.12
CA VAL A 8 4.16 3.52 -12.91
C VAL A 8 3.22 4.72 -13.00
N GLU A 9 1.96 4.48 -13.34
CA GLU A 9 0.95 5.53 -13.52
C GLU A 9 0.40 6.00 -12.18
N GLU A 10 0.05 5.06 -11.29
CA GLU A 10 -0.62 5.35 -10.03
C GLU A 10 -0.31 4.27 -8.99
N ILE A 11 -0.26 4.61 -7.70
CA ILE A 11 -0.14 3.67 -6.59
C ILE A 11 -1.33 3.87 -5.66
N ARG A 12 -2.28 2.93 -5.69
CA ARG A 12 -3.50 3.01 -4.87
C ARG A 12 -3.38 2.35 -3.51
N GLY A 13 -2.34 1.53 -3.33
CA GLY A 13 -2.08 0.77 -2.14
C GLY A 13 -0.77 1.15 -1.45
N PHE A 14 -0.19 0.20 -0.73
CA PHE A 14 1.06 0.33 0.01
C PHE A 14 2.09 -0.59 -0.63
N CYS A 15 2.98 0.00 -1.44
CA CYS A 15 4.07 -0.75 -2.06
C CYS A 15 5.24 -0.91 -1.08
N ASP A 16 5.62 -2.15 -0.80
CA ASP A 16 6.67 -2.50 0.18
C ASP A 16 8.10 -2.31 -0.35
N LEU A 17 8.24 -2.06 -1.66
CA LEU A 17 9.49 -1.72 -2.33
C LEU A 17 9.20 -0.48 -3.19
N PRO A 18 9.38 0.75 -2.65
CA PRO A 18 8.75 1.96 -3.16
C PRO A 18 9.22 2.33 -4.57
N MET A 19 8.44 1.92 -5.56
CA MET A 19 8.40 2.59 -6.86
C MET A 19 7.61 3.89 -6.69
N HIS A 20 7.89 4.88 -7.51
CA HIS A 20 7.21 6.18 -7.49
C HIS A 20 6.39 6.36 -8.77
N PRO A 21 5.24 7.04 -8.71
CA PRO A 21 4.55 7.45 -9.93
C PRO A 21 5.50 8.23 -10.85
N GLY A 22 5.56 7.83 -12.12
CA GLY A 22 6.52 8.30 -13.11
C GLY A 22 7.80 7.46 -13.24
N ASP A 23 8.11 6.56 -12.30
CA ASP A 23 9.18 5.56 -12.52
C ASP A 23 8.81 4.69 -13.73
N TYR A 24 9.80 4.33 -14.54
CA TYR A 24 9.56 3.56 -15.76
C TYR A 24 10.71 2.62 -16.10
N PHE A 25 10.43 1.65 -16.96
CA PHE A 25 11.44 0.92 -17.71
C PHE A 25 11.01 0.77 -19.16
N GLU A 26 11.98 0.50 -20.03
CA GLU A 26 11.73 0.31 -21.44
C GLU A 26 12.05 -1.11 -21.85
N VAL A 27 11.32 -1.61 -22.84
CA VAL A 27 11.58 -2.91 -23.47
C VAL A 27 11.95 -2.65 -24.91
N ARG A 28 13.22 -2.89 -25.25
CA ARG A 28 13.74 -2.69 -26.61
C ARG A 28 14.48 -3.93 -27.09
N GLY A 29 14.08 -4.46 -28.24
CA GLY A 29 14.69 -5.66 -28.81
C GLY A 29 14.78 -6.85 -27.84
N GLY A 30 13.75 -7.06 -27.00
CA GLY A 30 13.70 -8.14 -26.00
C GLY A 30 14.53 -7.90 -24.74
N ARG A 31 15.13 -6.72 -24.58
CA ARG A 31 15.90 -6.33 -23.39
C ARG A 31 15.13 -5.31 -22.56
N ILE A 32 15.25 -5.42 -21.24
CA ILE A 32 14.68 -4.47 -20.28
C ILE A 32 15.75 -3.44 -19.93
N TYR A 33 15.41 -2.16 -20.05
CA TYR A 33 16.25 -1.02 -19.72
C TYR A 33 15.61 -0.22 -18.57
N ILE A 34 16.29 -0.17 -17.43
CA ILE A 34 15.85 0.59 -16.26
C ILE A 34 16.77 1.81 -16.11
N PRO A 35 16.23 3.02 -15.90
CA PRO A 35 17.04 4.22 -15.67
C PRO A 35 18.03 4.06 -14.51
N ALA A 36 19.18 4.73 -14.59
CA ALA A 36 20.22 4.63 -13.57
C ALA A 36 19.69 5.04 -12.18
N GLY A 37 20.02 4.26 -11.15
CA GLY A 37 19.57 4.47 -9.78
C GLY A 37 18.09 4.14 -9.51
N LYS A 38 17.36 3.67 -10.53
CA LYS A 38 15.99 3.16 -10.40
C LYS A 38 16.01 1.63 -10.38
N TYR A 39 14.91 1.06 -9.91
CA TYR A 39 14.68 -0.38 -9.95
C TYR A 39 13.22 -0.64 -10.33
N MET A 40 12.95 -1.88 -10.74
CA MET A 40 11.59 -2.37 -10.93
C MET A 40 11.38 -3.55 -9.98
N CYS A 41 10.29 -3.53 -9.23
CA CYS A 41 9.97 -4.60 -8.28
C CYS A 41 9.79 -5.92 -9.03
N LEU A 42 10.46 -7.00 -8.59
CA LEU A 42 10.34 -8.33 -9.19
C LEU A 42 8.89 -8.83 -9.19
N TRP A 43 8.14 -8.58 -8.11
CA TRP A 43 6.73 -8.94 -8.01
C TRP A 43 5.86 -8.18 -9.02
N ALA A 44 6.18 -6.92 -9.30
CA ALA A 44 5.50 -6.16 -10.35
C ALA A 44 5.76 -6.74 -11.74
N LEU A 45 7.01 -7.16 -12.00
CA LEU A 45 7.37 -7.80 -13.27
C LEU A 45 6.55 -9.07 -13.51
N GLN A 46 6.14 -9.83 -12.49
CA GLN A 46 5.33 -11.03 -12.67
C GLN A 46 4.01 -10.75 -13.43
N SER A 47 3.34 -9.62 -13.15
CA SER A 47 2.14 -9.21 -13.92
C SER A 47 2.45 -8.63 -15.30
N LEU A 48 3.63 -8.02 -15.47
CA LEU A 48 3.99 -7.30 -16.68
C LEU A 48 4.58 -8.23 -17.75
N MET A 49 5.41 -9.19 -17.35
CA MET A 49 6.20 -10.05 -18.24
C MET A 49 5.35 -10.79 -19.28
N PRO A 50 4.19 -11.39 -18.95
CA PRO A 50 3.34 -12.04 -19.95
C PRO A 50 2.83 -11.06 -21.02
N MET A 51 2.70 -9.77 -20.68
CA MET A 51 2.12 -8.77 -21.56
C MET A 51 3.14 -8.10 -22.46
N LEU A 52 4.44 -8.08 -22.11
CA LEU A 52 5.48 -7.42 -22.90
C LEU A 52 5.57 -8.02 -24.32
N PRO A 53 5.77 -9.33 -24.53
CA PRO A 53 5.93 -9.88 -25.88
C PRO A 53 4.68 -9.67 -26.74
N VAL A 54 3.50 -9.81 -26.14
CA VAL A 54 2.23 -9.65 -26.86
C VAL A 54 1.98 -8.18 -27.23
N LYS A 55 2.36 -7.23 -26.37
CA LYS A 55 2.31 -5.80 -26.66
C LYS A 55 3.31 -5.37 -27.73
N GLN A 56 4.43 -6.09 -27.87
CA GLN A 56 5.48 -5.83 -28.85
C GLN A 56 5.16 -6.31 -30.28
N ARG A 57 4.13 -7.14 -30.47
CA ARG A 57 3.74 -7.69 -31.79
C ARG A 57 3.06 -6.66 -32.70
N GLN A 58 3.21 -6.85 -34.01
CA GLN A 58 2.41 -6.13 -35.00
C GLN A 58 0.98 -6.68 -35.01
N ILE A 59 0.00 -5.79 -35.16
CA ILE A 59 -1.42 -6.14 -35.13
C ILE A 59 -1.88 -6.25 -36.58
N ASN A 60 -2.42 -7.42 -36.94
CA ASN A 60 -3.03 -7.66 -38.24
C ASN A 60 -4.52 -8.00 -38.12
N GLU A 61 -5.07 -8.01 -36.91
CA GLU A 61 -6.42 -8.48 -36.60
C GLU A 61 -7.26 -7.34 -36.00
N THR A 62 -8.45 -7.13 -36.55
CA THR A 62 -9.37 -6.04 -36.14
C THR A 62 -10.00 -6.26 -34.75
N ASN A 63 -10.03 -7.51 -34.26
CA ASN A 63 -10.65 -7.86 -32.98
C ASN A 63 -9.62 -8.09 -31.84
N ASP A 64 -8.38 -7.65 -32.02
CA ASP A 64 -7.35 -7.76 -30.98
C ASP A 64 -7.52 -6.65 -29.93
N TRP A 65 -7.85 -7.02 -28.69
CA TRP A 65 -8.04 -6.09 -27.57
C TRP A 65 -6.73 -5.71 -26.87
N ILE A 66 -5.66 -6.50 -27.06
CA ILE A 66 -4.36 -6.30 -26.40
C ILE A 66 -3.77 -4.91 -26.65
N PRO A 67 -3.82 -4.33 -27.85
CA PRO A 67 -3.31 -2.98 -28.12
C PRO A 67 -3.98 -1.92 -27.26
N HIS A 68 -5.29 -2.04 -27.08
CA HIS A 68 -6.15 -1.07 -26.39
C HIS A 68 -6.11 -1.19 -24.87
N THR A 69 -5.57 -2.29 -24.32
CA THR A 69 -5.46 -2.48 -22.87
C THR A 69 -4.15 -1.89 -22.36
N HIS A 70 -4.17 -0.65 -21.88
CA HIS A 70 -2.94 0.03 -21.46
C HIS A 70 -2.53 -0.25 -20.01
N ARG A 71 -3.50 -0.56 -19.14
CA ARG A 71 -3.28 -0.66 -17.70
C ARG A 71 -3.10 -2.09 -17.23
N ILE A 72 -2.08 -2.32 -16.42
CA ILE A 72 -1.79 -3.59 -15.73
C ILE A 72 -1.57 -3.30 -14.26
N VAL A 73 -2.05 -4.18 -13.38
CA VAL A 73 -1.91 -3.99 -11.93
C VAL A 73 -0.94 -5.01 -11.37
N CYS A 74 -0.07 -4.57 -10.45
CA CYS A 74 0.79 -5.45 -9.65
C CYS A 74 -0.03 -6.57 -8.99
N PRO A 75 0.49 -7.81 -8.93
CA PRO A 75 -0.24 -8.93 -8.33
C PRO A 75 -0.37 -8.81 -6.81
N ASP A 76 0.43 -7.96 -6.15
CA ASP A 76 0.31 -7.73 -4.71
C ASP A 76 -0.97 -6.91 -4.40
N PRO A 77 -1.96 -7.51 -3.70
CA PRO A 77 -3.21 -6.84 -3.36
C PRO A 77 -3.01 -5.70 -2.34
N ASN A 78 -1.87 -5.65 -1.66
CA ASN A 78 -1.53 -4.53 -0.79
C ASN A 78 -0.92 -3.37 -1.59
N GLY A 79 0.00 -3.66 -2.51
CA GLY A 79 0.68 -2.69 -3.35
C GLY A 79 -0.25 -1.89 -4.27
N LEU A 80 -1.12 -2.58 -5.01
CA LEU A 80 -2.03 -1.98 -6.01
C LEU A 80 -1.35 -0.92 -6.88
N VAL A 81 -0.15 -1.25 -7.37
CA VAL A 81 0.60 -0.40 -8.31
C VAL A 81 0.01 -0.60 -9.69
N ILE A 82 -0.39 0.49 -10.33
CA ILE A 82 -0.98 0.53 -11.66
C ILE A 82 0.10 0.98 -12.65
N PHE A 83 0.37 0.12 -13.62
CA PHE A 83 1.31 0.36 -14.70
C PHE A 83 0.56 0.70 -15.98
N ARG A 84 1.09 1.64 -16.76
CA ARG A 84 0.66 1.90 -18.13
C ARG A 84 1.74 1.40 -19.09
N ILE A 85 1.34 0.66 -20.12
CA ILE A 85 2.22 0.21 -21.20
C ILE A 85 1.93 1.01 -22.47
N ASP A 86 2.93 1.78 -22.89
CA ASP A 86 2.91 2.62 -24.09
C ASP A 86 3.83 2.00 -25.17
N ARG A 87 3.40 2.01 -26.43
CA ARG A 87 4.25 1.65 -27.57
C ARG A 87 5.04 2.88 -28.00
N LEU A 88 6.33 2.70 -28.25
CA LEU A 88 7.23 3.72 -28.79
C LEU A 88 7.37 3.44 -30.29
N ASP A 89 6.88 4.32 -31.15
CA ASP A 89 6.97 4.14 -32.60
C ASP A 89 8.40 4.34 -33.11
N PRO A 90 8.86 3.56 -34.13
CA PRO A 90 10.24 3.66 -34.63
C PRO A 90 10.56 4.89 -35.51
N GLY A 91 9.68 5.88 -35.68
CA GLY A 91 9.85 6.82 -36.80
C GLY A 91 9.07 8.15 -36.81
N GLN A 92 8.84 8.81 -35.67
CA GLN A 92 8.42 10.22 -35.68
C GLN A 92 9.14 11.03 -34.60
N GLY A 93 10.05 11.91 -35.04
CA GLY A 93 10.17 13.23 -34.44
C GLY A 93 8.95 14.07 -34.82
N GLU A 94 8.39 14.77 -33.84
CA GLU A 94 7.47 15.92 -33.90
C GLU A 94 6.34 16.01 -34.97
N SER A 95 5.11 16.08 -34.43
CA SER A 95 3.83 16.61 -34.97
C SER A 95 3.09 15.75 -36.03
N GLN A 96 1.79 15.45 -35.90
CA GLN A 96 0.62 16.28 -35.58
C GLN A 96 -0.37 15.48 -34.69
N GLY A 97 -0.96 16.00 -33.61
CA GLY A 97 -1.77 17.20 -33.60
C GLY A 97 -3.24 16.89 -33.94
N LYS A 98 -3.91 16.05 -33.12
CA LYS A 98 -5.36 16.13 -32.95
C LYS A 98 -5.66 16.44 -31.49
N GLU A 99 -6.37 17.54 -31.33
CA GLU A 99 -6.58 18.30 -30.11
C GLU A 99 -7.23 17.44 -29.02
N GLY A 100 -6.39 17.10 -28.07
CA GLY A 100 -6.73 16.65 -26.75
C GLY A 100 -5.50 16.92 -25.91
N ARG A 101 -5.14 18.20 -25.79
CA ARG A 101 -4.12 18.68 -24.86
C ARG A 101 -4.62 18.32 -23.45
N LEU A 102 -4.40 17.08 -23.04
CA LEU A 102 -4.23 16.80 -21.63
C LEU A 102 -2.81 17.24 -21.36
N GLU A 103 -2.71 18.50 -20.94
CA GLU A 103 -1.56 19.01 -20.24
C GLU A 103 -1.07 17.92 -19.31
N SER A 104 0.19 17.50 -19.46
CA SER A 104 0.89 16.93 -18.32
C SER A 104 0.61 17.88 -17.16
N PRO A 105 0.04 17.44 -16.02
CA PRO A 105 0.09 18.28 -14.85
C PRO A 105 1.56 18.32 -14.42
N ALA A 106 2.33 19.18 -15.08
CA ALA A 106 3.47 19.83 -14.48
C ALA A 106 2.88 20.68 -13.35
N GLY A 107 2.76 20.06 -12.18
CA GLY A 107 2.18 20.69 -11.02
C GLY A 107 1.10 19.90 -10.30
N ASP A 108 1.19 18.57 -10.23
CA ASP A 108 0.66 17.86 -9.07
C ASP A 108 1.71 16.86 -8.63
N SER A 109 2.39 17.19 -7.53
CA SER A 109 3.25 16.26 -6.80
C SER A 109 2.52 14.92 -6.71
N ALA A 110 3.04 13.88 -7.38
CA ALA A 110 2.57 12.51 -7.22
C ALA A 110 2.30 12.26 -5.73
N ALA A 111 1.02 12.10 -5.37
CA ALA A 111 0.62 12.11 -3.98
C ALA A 111 1.53 11.15 -3.19
N PRO A 112 2.25 11.63 -2.16
CA PRO A 112 3.27 10.84 -1.52
C PRO A 112 2.63 9.57 -0.95
N ILE A 113 3.18 8.41 -1.30
CA ILE A 113 2.74 7.10 -0.81
C ILE A 113 2.63 7.19 0.73
N PRO A 114 1.46 6.87 1.31
CA PRO A 114 1.21 7.10 2.72
C PRO A 114 2.15 6.25 3.59
N PRO A 115 2.77 6.83 4.64
CA PRO A 115 3.61 6.09 5.58
C PRO A 115 2.76 5.11 6.42
N ARG A 116 3.41 4.10 7.01
CA ARG A 116 2.76 3.13 7.90
C ARG A 116 3.68 2.73 9.06
N LEU A 117 3.12 1.95 9.99
CA LEU A 117 3.91 1.29 11.03
C LEU A 117 4.72 0.13 10.44
N LEU A 118 6.02 0.14 10.70
CA LEU A 118 6.96 -0.92 10.39
C LEU A 118 7.34 -1.64 11.68
N VAL A 119 7.44 -2.96 11.61
CA VAL A 119 7.72 -3.82 12.76
C VAL A 119 9.02 -4.59 12.50
N ASN A 120 9.93 -4.54 13.47
CA ASN A 120 11.09 -5.42 13.55
C ASN A 120 11.00 -6.24 14.85
N GLU A 121 10.43 -7.43 14.74
CA GLU A 121 10.23 -8.37 15.84
C GLU A 121 11.54 -8.83 16.49
N LYS A 122 12.66 -8.86 15.75
CA LYS A 122 13.96 -9.34 16.25
C LYS A 122 14.56 -8.46 17.36
N ILE A 123 14.12 -7.21 17.45
CA ILE A 123 14.58 -6.24 18.46
C ILE A 123 13.44 -5.82 19.39
N CYS A 124 12.29 -6.48 19.31
CA CYS A 124 11.21 -6.28 20.26
C CYS A 124 11.55 -6.95 21.58
N SER A 125 11.49 -6.20 22.68
CA SER A 125 11.74 -6.75 24.03
C SER A 125 10.46 -7.19 24.75
N GLY A 126 9.31 -7.14 24.07
CA GLY A 126 8.02 -7.46 24.68
C GLY A 126 7.56 -6.56 25.82
N CYS A 127 8.14 -5.36 25.97
CA CYS A 127 7.86 -4.48 27.12
C CYS A 127 6.45 -3.89 27.16
N ARG A 128 5.67 -4.02 26.06
CA ARG A 128 4.29 -3.52 25.93
C ARG A 128 4.10 -2.02 26.17
N ALA A 129 5.18 -1.24 26.19
CA ALA A 129 5.11 0.21 26.34
C ALA A 129 4.35 0.89 25.18
N CYS A 130 4.37 0.28 23.99
CA CYS A 130 3.59 0.71 22.83
C CYS A 130 2.08 0.54 23.01
N GLU A 131 1.64 -0.53 23.69
CA GLU A 131 0.21 -0.75 24.00
C GLU A 131 -0.29 0.32 24.98
N LEU A 132 0.47 0.55 26.06
CA LEU A 132 0.16 1.55 27.08
C LEU A 132 0.13 2.97 26.51
N ALA A 133 1.09 3.31 25.64
CA ALA A 133 1.09 4.62 24.97
C ALA A 133 -0.12 4.80 24.04
N CYS A 134 -0.55 3.72 23.38
CA CYS A 134 -1.68 3.76 22.47
C CYS A 134 -3.01 3.94 23.23
N SER A 135 -3.25 3.13 24.26
CA SER A 135 -4.49 3.24 25.05
C SER A 135 -4.57 4.55 25.84
N LEU A 136 -3.44 5.04 26.37
CA LEU A 136 -3.40 6.36 27.00
C LEU A 136 -3.82 7.46 26.02
N TYR A 137 -3.25 7.45 24.81
CA TYR A 137 -3.52 8.51 23.83
C TYR A 137 -4.97 8.52 23.33
N HIS A 138 -5.60 7.35 23.20
CA HIS A 138 -6.91 7.24 22.57
C HIS A 138 -8.08 7.07 23.53
N GLU A 139 -7.86 6.47 24.69
CA GLU A 139 -8.92 6.17 25.67
C GLU A 139 -8.64 6.79 27.05
N ASP A 140 -7.59 7.62 27.17
CA ASP A 140 -7.16 8.25 28.43
C ASP A 140 -6.93 7.25 29.57
N ALA A 141 -6.46 6.04 29.22
CA ALA A 141 -6.32 4.93 30.15
C ALA A 141 -5.08 4.07 29.88
N PHE A 142 -4.41 3.63 30.94
CA PHE A 142 -3.32 2.65 30.87
C PHE A 142 -3.87 1.21 30.79
N ALA A 143 -4.52 0.89 29.69
CA ALA A 143 -5.20 -0.40 29.49
C ALA A 143 -4.74 -1.07 28.18
N PRO A 144 -3.85 -2.07 28.21
CA PRO A 144 -3.37 -2.75 27.00
C PRO A 144 -4.48 -3.31 26.09
N GLU A 145 -5.58 -3.78 26.67
CA GLU A 145 -6.75 -4.30 25.94
C GLU A 145 -7.49 -3.25 25.10
N LEU A 146 -7.24 -1.96 25.36
CA LEU A 146 -7.80 -0.82 24.62
C LEU A 146 -6.85 -0.29 23.55
N ALA A 147 -5.64 -0.85 23.43
CA ALA A 147 -4.69 -0.45 22.43
C ALA A 147 -5.13 -0.91 21.03
N ARG A 148 -4.78 -0.10 20.01
CA ARG A 148 -5.03 -0.38 18.58
C ARG A 148 -3.90 -1.19 17.93
N LEU A 149 -3.06 -1.81 18.77
CA LEU A 149 -1.97 -2.73 18.46
C LEU A 149 -1.76 -3.62 19.68
N TRP A 150 -1.15 -4.79 19.50
CA TRP A 150 -0.87 -5.69 20.62
C TRP A 150 0.43 -6.47 20.42
N VAL A 151 1.03 -6.96 21.50
CA VAL A 151 2.29 -7.71 21.49
C VAL A 151 2.02 -9.13 21.96
N GLU A 152 2.17 -10.06 21.03
CA GLU A 152 2.21 -11.49 21.29
C GLU A 152 3.56 -11.86 21.88
N LYS A 153 3.54 -12.68 22.94
CA LYS A 153 4.76 -13.25 23.53
C LYS A 153 4.83 -14.71 23.09
N ASP A 154 5.72 -15.00 22.16
CA ASP A 154 6.01 -16.36 21.70
C ASP A 154 7.18 -16.90 22.52
N GLU A 155 6.88 -17.34 23.74
CA GLU A 155 7.87 -17.88 24.69
C GLU A 155 8.63 -19.10 24.11
N PRO A 156 8.01 -20.04 23.38
CA PRO A 156 8.72 -21.15 22.74
C PRO A 156 9.80 -20.72 21.75
N GLU A 157 9.54 -19.68 20.94
CA GLU A 157 10.52 -19.16 19.97
C GLU A 157 11.43 -18.07 20.57
N GLY A 158 11.13 -17.59 21.79
CA GLY A 158 11.82 -16.47 22.41
C GLY A 158 11.63 -15.16 21.65
N LEU A 159 10.49 -15.00 20.96
CA LEU A 159 10.19 -13.86 20.11
C LEU A 159 8.96 -13.12 20.63
N ASP A 160 9.05 -11.79 20.68
CA ASP A 160 7.91 -10.93 20.96
C ASP A 160 7.45 -10.25 19.67
N ARG A 161 6.21 -10.49 19.23
CA ARG A 161 5.68 -10.02 17.95
C ARG A 161 4.64 -8.90 18.12
N PRO A 162 4.96 -7.65 17.75
CA PRO A 162 3.97 -6.59 17.66
C PRO A 162 3.04 -6.78 16.45
N HIS A 163 1.77 -7.00 16.73
CA HIS A 163 0.68 -7.01 15.76
C HIS A 163 0.13 -5.59 15.59
N VAL A 164 0.38 -4.99 14.42
CA VAL A 164 -0.05 -3.62 14.08
C VAL A 164 -0.92 -3.60 12.83
N CYS A 165 -1.83 -2.63 12.72
CA CYS A 165 -2.58 -2.42 11.49
C CYS A 165 -1.62 -2.11 10.32
N ARG A 166 -1.67 -2.94 9.28
CA ARG A 166 -0.81 -2.81 8.08
C ARG A 166 -1.29 -1.72 7.11
N GLN A 167 -2.44 -1.11 7.38
CA GLN A 167 -3.10 -0.10 6.53
C GLN A 167 -3.42 -0.57 5.09
N CYS A 168 -3.42 -1.89 4.84
CA CYS A 168 -3.56 -2.60 3.55
C CYS A 168 -4.30 -1.82 2.47
N GLY A 169 -3.74 -1.63 1.27
CA GLY A 169 -4.38 -0.89 0.16
C GLY A 169 -5.76 -1.42 -0.20
N ASN A 170 -5.87 -2.74 -0.36
CA ASN A 170 -7.14 -3.46 -0.43
C ASN A 170 -7.61 -3.89 0.97
N ALA A 171 -8.14 -2.94 1.74
CA ALA A 171 -8.55 -3.18 3.13
C ALA A 171 -9.78 -4.11 3.21
N ALA A 172 -9.54 -5.40 3.47
CA ALA A 172 -10.61 -6.39 3.68
C ALA A 172 -11.57 -6.00 4.81
N CYS A 173 -11.06 -5.37 5.87
CA CYS A 173 -11.86 -4.89 6.99
C CYS A 173 -12.88 -3.81 6.59
N VAL A 174 -12.52 -2.91 5.66
CA VAL A 174 -13.42 -1.88 5.12
C VAL A 174 -14.53 -2.55 4.29
N LYS A 175 -14.14 -3.46 3.39
CA LYS A 175 -15.10 -4.19 2.52
C LYS A 175 -16.06 -5.10 3.29
N ALA A 176 -15.61 -5.66 4.40
CA ALA A 176 -16.40 -6.57 5.23
C ALA A 176 -17.39 -5.85 6.15
N CYS A 177 -17.36 -4.51 6.22
CA CYS A 177 -18.26 -3.75 7.09
C CYS A 177 -19.64 -3.59 6.41
N PRO A 178 -20.71 -4.21 6.93
CA PRO A 178 -22.04 -4.13 6.31
C PRO A 178 -22.63 -2.71 6.38
N GLU A 179 -22.33 -1.98 7.45
CA GLU A 179 -22.84 -0.63 7.69
C GLU A 179 -22.01 0.47 7.00
N GLY A 180 -20.88 0.12 6.37
CA GLY A 180 -19.95 1.10 5.81
C GLY A 180 -19.37 2.07 6.85
N ALA A 181 -19.20 1.62 8.10
CA ALA A 181 -18.67 2.42 9.21
C ALA A 181 -17.14 2.62 9.17
N LEU A 182 -16.42 1.83 8.37
CA LEU A 182 -14.98 1.98 8.18
C LEU A 182 -14.71 2.70 6.85
N SER A 183 -13.85 3.70 6.88
CA SER A 183 -13.43 4.43 5.68
C SER A 183 -11.94 4.77 5.73
N ARG A 184 -11.42 5.49 4.72
CA ARG A 184 -10.03 5.94 4.71
C ARG A 184 -9.96 7.43 4.95
N ASP A 185 -9.03 7.82 5.81
CA ASP A 185 -8.66 9.22 5.98
C ASP A 185 -8.10 9.79 4.66
N ALA A 186 -8.45 11.03 4.35
CA ALA A 186 -8.02 11.69 3.12
C ALA A 186 -6.53 12.03 3.13
N ARG A 187 -5.95 12.31 4.31
CA ARG A 187 -4.58 12.78 4.47
C ARG A 187 -3.61 11.62 4.72
N THR A 188 -3.87 10.82 5.75
CA THR A 188 -2.98 9.72 6.18
C THR A 188 -3.26 8.41 5.46
N ARG A 189 -4.41 8.30 4.79
CA ARG A 189 -4.94 7.05 4.20
C ARG A 189 -5.16 5.93 5.21
N ALA A 190 -5.08 6.24 6.51
CA ALA A 190 -5.38 5.30 7.58
C ALA A 190 -6.84 4.87 7.54
N VAL A 191 -7.10 3.63 7.95
CA VAL A 191 -8.48 3.18 8.17
C VAL A 191 -9.02 3.89 9.41
N ILE A 192 -10.16 4.56 9.26
CA ILE A 192 -10.85 5.29 10.33
C ILE A 192 -12.23 4.68 10.57
N LEU A 193 -12.69 4.76 11.81
CA LEU A 193 -13.98 4.25 12.24
C LEU A 193 -14.93 5.42 12.52
N ASP A 194 -16.09 5.39 11.88
CA ASP A 194 -17.26 6.15 12.28
C ASP A 194 -18.00 5.37 13.38
N ARG A 195 -17.90 5.84 14.63
CA ARG A 195 -18.55 5.19 15.78
C ARG A 195 -20.07 5.23 15.69
N ALA A 196 -20.66 6.26 15.07
CA ALA A 196 -22.12 6.41 15.00
C ALA A 196 -22.77 5.37 14.09
N ARG A 197 -22.04 4.91 13.06
CA ARG A 197 -22.50 3.87 12.13
C ARG A 197 -22.12 2.46 12.56
N CYS A 198 -21.29 2.31 13.59
CA CYS A 198 -20.76 1.00 13.97
C CYS A 198 -21.74 0.25 14.87
N THR A 199 -22.11 -0.96 14.47
CA THR A 199 -22.97 -1.87 15.26
C THR A 199 -22.19 -2.83 16.16
N GLY A 200 -20.86 -2.81 16.13
CA GLY A 200 -20.01 -3.72 16.91
C GLY A 200 -20.03 -5.19 16.46
N CYS A 201 -20.49 -5.49 15.23
CA CYS A 201 -20.68 -6.87 14.75
C CYS A 201 -19.40 -7.72 14.57
N GLY A 202 -18.22 -7.09 14.61
CA GLY A 202 -16.92 -7.76 14.54
C GLY A 202 -16.51 -8.32 13.17
N SER A 203 -17.28 -8.10 12.10
CA SER A 203 -16.94 -8.61 10.75
C SER A 203 -15.60 -8.11 10.25
N CYS A 204 -15.26 -6.85 10.55
CA CYS A 204 -13.98 -6.24 10.21
C CYS A 204 -12.78 -6.90 10.90
N ALA A 205 -12.92 -7.30 12.17
CA ALA A 205 -11.89 -8.00 12.92
C ALA A 205 -11.65 -9.42 12.35
N ARG A 206 -12.72 -10.17 12.07
CA ARG A 206 -12.63 -11.50 11.44
C ARG A 206 -12.04 -11.46 10.03
N ALA A 207 -12.31 -10.39 9.28
CA ALA A 207 -11.79 -10.22 7.93
C ALA A 207 -10.31 -9.80 7.88
N CYS A 208 -9.69 -9.44 9.01
CA CYS A 208 -8.30 -8.99 9.04
C CYS A 208 -7.34 -10.18 8.97
N PRO A 209 -6.58 -10.37 7.87
CA PRO A 209 -5.66 -11.51 7.75
C PRO A 209 -4.45 -11.39 8.70
N PHE A 210 -4.18 -10.19 9.21
CA PHE A 210 -3.07 -9.90 10.11
C PHE A 210 -3.46 -9.87 11.59
N GLN A 211 -4.73 -10.16 11.90
CA GLN A 211 -5.26 -10.17 13.29
C GLN A 211 -4.94 -8.89 14.10
N ALA A 212 -4.77 -7.77 13.40
CA ALA A 212 -4.38 -6.50 14.00
C ALA A 212 -5.56 -5.76 14.66
N LEU A 213 -6.81 -6.08 14.25
CA LEU A 213 -8.02 -5.46 14.79
C LEU A 213 -8.59 -6.32 15.93
N ARG A 214 -8.75 -5.72 17.11
CA ARG A 214 -9.50 -6.28 18.24
C ARG A 214 -10.77 -5.46 18.49
N LEU A 215 -11.75 -6.06 19.17
CA LEU A 215 -12.94 -5.33 19.60
C LEU A 215 -12.72 -4.77 21.00
N HIS A 216 -13.25 -3.58 21.23
CA HIS A 216 -13.30 -2.98 22.55
C HIS A 216 -14.09 -3.91 23.51
N PRO A 217 -13.56 -4.27 24.68
CA PRO A 217 -14.10 -5.35 25.52
C PRO A 217 -15.51 -5.05 26.08
N ARG A 218 -15.88 -3.77 26.20
CA ARG A 218 -17.19 -3.33 26.72
C ARG A 218 -18.11 -2.84 25.61
N GLU A 219 -17.69 -1.80 24.90
CA GLU A 219 -18.48 -1.17 23.83
C GLU A 219 -18.48 -1.92 22.47
N SER A 220 -17.68 -2.98 22.31
CA SER A 220 -17.69 -3.88 21.13
C SER A 220 -17.33 -3.25 19.76
N TYR A 221 -17.04 -1.95 19.69
CA TYR A 221 -16.53 -1.33 18.47
C TYR A 221 -15.08 -1.78 18.16
N PRO A 222 -14.65 -1.81 16.90
CA PRO A 222 -13.28 -2.22 16.56
C PRO A 222 -12.24 -1.14 16.93
N LEU A 223 -11.18 -1.56 17.60
CA LEU A 223 -10.01 -0.75 17.93
C LEU A 223 -9.11 -0.60 16.69
N THR A 224 -9.52 0.29 15.79
CA THR A 224 -8.79 0.57 14.55
C THR A 224 -7.67 1.59 14.77
N CYS A 225 -6.46 1.27 14.32
CA CYS A 225 -5.32 2.20 14.32
C CYS A 225 -5.48 3.27 13.23
N ASP A 226 -5.52 4.53 13.64
CA ASP A 226 -5.64 5.73 12.80
C ASP A 226 -4.28 6.42 12.53
N LEU A 227 -3.18 5.73 12.85
CA LEU A 227 -1.80 6.24 12.81
C LEU A 227 -1.56 7.48 13.69
N CYS A 228 -2.41 7.73 14.69
CA CYS A 228 -2.39 8.94 15.52
C CYS A 228 -2.33 10.23 14.67
N GLY A 229 -3.03 10.24 13.52
CA GLY A 229 -3.03 11.38 12.60
C GLY A 229 -1.71 11.61 11.84
N GLY A 230 -0.76 10.67 11.89
CA GLY A 230 0.56 10.77 11.28
C GLY A 230 1.71 10.94 12.27
N ASP A 231 1.44 10.96 13.58
CA ASP A 231 2.46 11.02 14.63
C ASP A 231 2.28 9.87 15.65
N PRO A 232 2.67 8.62 15.32
CA PRO A 232 2.34 7.47 16.14
C PRO A 232 3.03 7.46 17.51
N ARG A 233 2.22 7.55 18.58
CA ARG A 233 2.72 7.51 19.97
C ARG A 233 3.42 6.20 20.33
N CYS A 234 2.98 5.09 19.74
CA CYS A 234 3.61 3.79 19.94
C CYS A 234 5.06 3.73 19.43
N VAL A 235 5.39 4.48 18.38
CA VAL A 235 6.76 4.59 17.84
C VAL A 235 7.61 5.45 18.76
N GLN A 236 7.10 6.61 19.20
CA GLN A 236 7.80 7.49 20.15
C GLN A 236 8.18 6.77 21.45
N ARG A 237 7.34 5.84 21.91
CA ARG A 237 7.58 5.10 23.15
C ARG A 237 8.49 3.87 22.97
N CYS A 238 8.74 3.43 21.74
CA CYS A 238 9.49 2.21 21.47
C CYS A 238 10.99 2.42 21.68
N ALA A 239 11.49 2.09 22.87
CA ALA A 239 12.91 2.28 23.23
C ALA A 239 13.88 1.48 22.34
N THR A 240 13.49 0.29 21.89
CA THR A 240 14.35 -0.55 21.06
C THR A 240 14.32 -0.18 19.58
N GLY A 241 13.38 0.68 19.15
CA GLY A 241 13.14 0.98 17.74
C GLY A 241 12.54 -0.18 16.94
N ALA A 242 11.92 -1.16 17.62
CA ALA A 242 11.17 -2.26 17.00
C ALA A 242 9.96 -1.76 16.21
N LEU A 243 9.36 -0.64 16.61
CA LEU A 243 8.32 0.05 15.85
C LEU A 243 8.93 1.29 15.20
N ARG A 244 8.68 1.48 13.90
CA ARG A 244 9.05 2.68 13.15
C ARG A 244 7.87 3.20 12.35
N PHE A 245 7.86 4.49 12.06
CA PHE A 245 6.89 5.11 11.17
C PHE A 245 7.59 5.59 9.90
N GLY A 246 7.17 5.08 8.74
CA GLY A 246 7.83 5.38 7.48
C GLY A 246 7.48 4.38 6.39
N ARG A 247 8.37 4.22 5.40
CA ARG A 247 8.21 3.26 4.30
C ARG A 247 9.21 2.12 4.40
N ALA A 248 8.78 0.92 4.01
CA ALA A 248 9.69 -0.21 3.85
C ALA A 248 10.60 0.07 2.66
N GLY A 249 11.84 0.51 2.91
CA GLY A 249 12.78 0.93 1.85
C GLY A 249 13.49 2.24 2.14
N ASP A 250 12.95 3.07 3.03
CA ASP A 250 13.68 4.21 3.59
C ASP A 250 14.74 3.62 4.56
N ARG A 251 15.94 3.35 4.04
CA ARG A 251 17.13 2.97 4.82
C ARG A 251 17.88 4.21 5.27
#